data_AF-A0A8J8IYU3-F1
#
_entry.id   AF-A0A8J8IYU3-F1
#
_cell.length_a   1.000
_cell.length_b   1.000
_cell.length_c   1.000
_cell.angle_alpha   90.00
_cell.angle_beta   90.00
_cell.angle_gamma   90.00
#
_symmetry.space_group_name_H-M   'P 1'
#
loop_
_entity.id
_entity.type
_entity.pdbx_description
1 polymer ?
#
loop_
_entity_poly.entity_id
_entity_poly.type
_entity_poly.pdbx_seq_one_letter_code
_entity_poly.pdbx_strand_id
1 'polypeptide(L)' 'SEEAAKVLAEYLEEYAIELSKKAAAFARHAGRKTVKAEDIKLAIKS' A
#
# COMPACT_ATOMS: atom_id res chain seq x y z
N SER A 1 -10.57 -22.48 -11.43
CA SER A 1 -9.71 -21.38 -11.92
C SER A 1 -10.22 -20.03 -11.45
N GLU A 2 -11.53 -19.77 -11.51
CA GLU A 2 -12.14 -18.52 -11.07
C GLU A 2 -12.00 -18.26 -9.56
N GLU A 3 -12.27 -19.28 -8.72
CA GLU A 3 -12.10 -19.18 -7.26
C GLU A 3 -10.68 -18.76 -6.85
N ALA A 4 -9.67 -19.37 -7.49
CA ALA A 4 -8.27 -19.04 -7.22
C ALA A 4 -7.91 -17.61 -7.65
N ALA A 5 -8.47 -17.14 -8.77
CA ALA A 5 -8.28 -15.76 -9.22
C ALA A 5 -8.94 -14.76 -8.25
N LYS A 6 -10.12 -15.10 -7.71
CA LYS A 6 -10.82 -14.28 -6.73
C LYS A 6 -10.05 -14.16 -5.42
N VAL A 7 -9.58 -15.27 -4.87
CA VAL A 7 -8.77 -15.29 -3.64
C VAL A 7 -7.47 -14.49 -3.82
N LEU A 8 -6.83 -14.60 -4.99
CA LEU A 8 -5.63 -13.81 -5.30
C LEU A 8 -5.96 -12.31 -5.35
N ALA A 9 -7.07 -11.92 -5.97
CA ALA A 9 -7.49 -10.52 -6.05
C ALA A 9 -7.76 -9.94 -4.65
N GLU A 10 -8.48 -10.68 -3.80
CA GLU A 10 -8.76 -10.28 -2.41
C GLU A 10 -7.45 -10.04 -1.62
N TYR A 11 -6.48 -10.94 -1.76
CA TYR A 11 -5.18 -10.79 -1.09
C TYR A 11 -4.38 -9.58 -1.62
N LEU A 12 -4.39 -9.34 -2.94
CA LEU A 12 -3.73 -8.19 -3.54
C LEU A 12 -4.36 -6.87 -3.09
N GLU A 13 -5.69 -6.81 -2.98
CA GLU A 13 -6.42 -5.66 -2.47
C GLU A 13 -6.09 -5.37 -1.00
N GLU A 14 -6.09 -6.40 -0.16
CA GLU A 14 -5.73 -6.26 1.26
C GLU A 14 -4.30 -5.75 1.42
N TYR A 15 -3.34 -6.33 0.68
CA TYR A 15 -1.96 -5.87 0.68
C TYR A 15 -1.84 -4.41 0.20
N ALA A 16 -2.56 -4.04 -0.87
CA ALA A 16 -2.55 -2.68 -1.39
C ALA A 16 -3.11 -1.66 -0.37
N ILE A 17 -4.14 -2.03 0.38
CA ILE A 17 -4.71 -1.20 1.46
C ILE A 17 -3.67 -0.96 2.56
N GLU A 18 -3.02 -2.02 3.04
CA GLU A 18 -2.00 -1.91 4.09
C GLU A 18 -0.79 -1.09 3.63
N LEU A 19 -0.32 -1.33 2.41
CA LEU A 19 0.76 -0.56 1.81
C LEU A 19 0.39 0.94 1.71
N SER A 20 -0.85 1.23 1.30
CA SER A 20 -1.34 2.61 1.18
C SER A 20 -1.42 3.33 2.52
N LYS A 21 -1.88 2.65 3.58
CA LYS A 21 -1.91 3.21 4.95
C LYS A 21 -0.51 3.55 5.42
N LYS A 22 0.46 2.66 5.18
CA LYS A 22 1.87 2.85 5.58
C LYS A 22 2.53 4.00 4.83
N ALA A 23 2.34 4.07 3.51
CA ALA A 23 2.82 5.18 2.70
C ALA A 23 2.20 6.53 3.13
N ALA A 24 0.91 6.55 3.44
CA ALA A 24 0.24 7.75 3.96
C ALA A 24 0.80 8.19 5.32
N ALA A 25 1.14 7.23 6.20
CA ALA A 25 1.79 7.53 7.47
C ALA A 25 3.18 8.16 7.26
N PHE A 26 3.98 7.65 6.33
CA PHE A 26 5.28 8.25 6.01
C PHE A 26 5.17 9.65 5.41
N ALA A 27 4.22 9.87 4.50
CA ALA A 27 3.96 11.19 3.94
C ALA A 27 3.60 12.19 5.06
N ARG A 28 2.74 11.77 6.00
CA ARG A 28 2.32 12.57 7.15
C ARG A 28 3.48 12.86 8.11
N HIS A 29 4.34 11.88 8.39
CA HIS A 29 5.55 12.09 9.21
C HIS A 29 6.53 13.07 8.56
N ALA A 30 6.59 13.10 7.23
CA ALA A 30 7.34 14.09 6.46
C ALA A 30 6.62 15.45 6.30
N GLY A 31 5.48 15.67 7.00
CA GLY A 31 4.71 16.92 6.96
C GLY A 31 3.95 17.17 5.65
N ARG A 32 3.84 16.17 4.77
CA ARG A 32 3.15 16.27 3.49
C ARG A 32 1.73 15.72 3.58
N LYS A 33 0.80 16.37 2.87
CA LYS A 33 -0.57 15.86 2.69
C LYS A 33 -0.70 14.91 1.50
N THR A 34 0.18 15.04 0.51
CA THR A 34 0.20 14.20 -0.69
C THR A 34 1.25 13.12 -0.56
N VAL A 35 0.84 11.87 -0.79
CA VAL A 35 1.73 10.70 -0.87
C VAL A 35 2.60 10.82 -2.12
N LYS A 36 3.91 10.62 -1.97
CA LYS A 36 4.90 10.62 -3.06
C LYS A 36 5.42 9.22 -3.30
N ALA A 37 6.06 9.01 -4.45
CA ALA A 37 6.68 7.74 -4.80
C ALA A 37 7.71 7.26 -3.75
N GLU A 38 8.38 8.17 -3.07
CA GLU A 38 9.34 7.84 -2.01
C GLU A 38 8.67 7.19 -0.79
N ASP A 39 7.45 7.62 -0.43
CA ASP A 39 6.68 7.03 0.67
C ASP A 39 6.24 5.60 0.33
N ILE A 40 5.84 5.37 -0.93
CA ILE A 40 5.45 4.06 -1.44
C ILE A 40 6.68 3.14 -1.43
N LYS A 41 7.82 3.60 -1.96
CA LYS A 41 9.09 2.86 -1.93
C LYS A 41 9.52 2.52 -0.50
N LEU A 42 9.33 3.44 0.44
CA LEU A 42 9.63 3.19 1.85
C LEU A 42 8.65 2.17 2.45
N ALA A 43 7.35 2.27 2.14
CA ALA A 43 6.33 1.32 2.57
C ALA A 43 6.59 -0.11 2.08
N ILE A 44 7.10 -0.28 0.85
CA ILE A 44 7.48 -1.59 0.30
C ILE A 44 8.69 -2.19 1.02
N LYS A 45 9.66 -1.34 1.42
CA LYS A 45 10.94 -1.78 2.01
C LYS A 45 10.91 -1.99 3.53
N SER A 46 9.90 -1.46 4.21
CA SER A 46 9.82 -1.40 5.67
C SER A 46 8.94 -2.48 6.25
#